data_AF-A0A1M5JCF0-F1
#
_entry.id   AF-A0A1M5JCF0-F1
#
_cell.length_a   1.000
_cell.length_b   1.000
_cell.length_c   1.000
_cell.angle_alpha   90.00
_cell.angle_beta   90.00
_cell.angle_gamma   90.00
#
_symmetry.space_group_name_H-M   'P 1'
#
loop_
_entity.id
_entity.type
_entity.pdbx_description
1 polymer ?
#
loop_
_entity_poly.entity_id
_entity_poly.type
_entity_poly.pdbx_seq_one_letter_code
_entity_poly.pdbx_strand_id
1 'polypeptide(L)' 'MSSKNQYSDEFKEQIIKKCQETGNVATQAQRYNISTNTIHTQFGISYSC' A
#
# COMPACT_ATOMS: atom_id res chain seq x y z
N MET A 1 -2.21 -22.09 6.81
CA MET A 1 -1.03 -21.38 6.26
C MET A 1 -1.52 -20.05 5.68
N SER A 2 -1.48 -18.96 6.46
CA SER A 2 -1.92 -17.65 5.97
C SER A 2 -0.72 -16.86 5.48
N SER A 3 -0.49 -16.90 4.17
CA SER A 3 0.50 -16.12 3.44
C SER A 3 0.14 -14.62 3.38
N LYS A 4 -0.18 -14.01 4.53
CA LYS A 4 -0.65 -12.61 4.64
C LYS A 4 0.45 -11.60 5.01
N ASN A 5 1.71 -12.03 5.07
CA ASN A 5 2.86 -11.18 5.39
C ASN A 5 3.93 -11.27 4.28
N GLN A 6 3.54 -11.07 3.01
CA GLN A 6 4.55 -10.86 1.96
C GLN A 6 5.29 -9.53 2.11
N TYR A 7 4.71 -8.57 2.85
CA TYR A 7 5.31 -7.26 3.10
C TYR A 7 5.70 -7.11 4.57
N SER A 8 6.95 -6.70 4.81
CA SER A 8 7.42 -6.33 6.14
C SER A 8 6.65 -5.12 6.65
N ASP A 9 6.36 -5.07 7.95
CA ASP A 9 5.56 -4.01 8.57
C ASP A 9 6.17 -2.61 8.37
N GLU A 10 7.51 -2.52 8.31
CA GLU A 10 8.23 -1.29 8.00
C GLU A 10 7.93 -0.78 6.57
N PHE A 11 7.81 -1.69 5.61
CA PHE A 11 7.44 -1.34 4.24
C PHE A 11 5.98 -0.88 4.16
N LYS A 12 5.10 -1.52 4.95
CA LYS A 12 3.70 -1.10 5.06
C LYS A 12 3.60 0.35 5.55
N GLU A 13 4.35 0.67 6.60
CA GLU A 13 4.34 2.00 7.21
C GLU A 13 4.87 3.07 6.26
N GLN A 14 5.95 2.79 5.52
CA GLN A 14 6.47 3.70 4.50
C GLN A 14 5.43 4.02 3.41
N ILE A 15 4.70 3.01 2.94
CA ILE A 15 3.68 3.19 1.89
C ILE A 15 2.47 3.94 2.42
N ILE A 16 1.97 3.60 3.61
CA ILE A 16 0.85 4.29 4.25
C ILE A 16 1.20 5.77 4.41
N LYS A 17 2.37 6.07 4.99
CA LYS A 17 2.83 7.45 5.20
C LYS A 17 2.94 8.22 3.88
N LYS A 18 3.55 7.61 2.86
CA LYS A 18 3.70 8.26 1.53
C LYS A 18 2.36 8.46 0.83
N CYS A 19 1.43 7.52 0.93
CA CYS A 19 0.09 7.69 0.39
C CYS A 19 -0.67 8.80 1.12
N GLN A 20 -0.54 8.92 2.45
CA GLN A 20 -1.13 10.02 3.22
C GLN A 20 -0.52 11.38 2.86
N GLU A 21 0.80 11.47 2.69
CA GLU A 21 1.48 12.70 2.29
C GLU A 21 1.13 13.15 0.87
N THR A 22 1.03 12.20 -0.07
CA THR A 22 0.79 12.51 -1.49
C THR A 22 -0.71 12.54 -1.84
N GLY A 23 -1.56 11.94 -1.00
CA GLY A 23 -2.98 11.70 -1.24
C GLY A 23 -3.27 10.67 -2.34
N ASN A 24 -2.26 10.11 -3.02
CA ASN A 24 -2.47 9.36 -4.26
C ASN A 24 -1.88 7.94 -4.19
N VAL A 25 -2.76 6.95 -4.02
CA VAL A 25 -2.39 5.53 -3.90
C VAL A 25 -1.80 4.99 -5.18
N ALA A 26 -2.37 5.35 -6.34
CA ALA A 26 -1.96 4.84 -7.64
C ALA A 26 -0.49 5.13 -7.94
N THR A 27 -0.03 6.34 -7.60
CA THR A 27 1.37 6.75 -7.78
C THR A 27 2.33 5.94 -6.91
N GLN A 28 1.97 5.68 -5.65
CA GLN A 28 2.81 4.87 -4.76
C GLN A 28 2.79 3.39 -5.16
N ALA A 29 1.62 2.86 -5.52
CA ALA A 29 1.47 1.52 -6.09
C ALA A 29 2.42 1.31 -7.28
N GLN A 30 2.45 2.27 -8.20
CA GLN A 30 3.33 2.23 -9.36
C GLN A 30 4.81 2.35 -8.97
N ARG A 31 5.17 3.25 -8.04
CA ARG A 31 6.56 3.43 -7.57
C ARG A 31 7.14 2.19 -6.91
N TYR A 32 6.33 1.50 -6.12
CA TYR A 32 6.75 0.31 -5.39
C TYR A 32 6.42 -1.00 -6.14
N ASN A 33 5.95 -0.89 -7.40
CA ASN A 33 5.54 -2.01 -8.26
C ASN A 33 4.53 -2.96 -7.60
N ILE A 34 3.57 -2.40 -6.86
CA ILE A 34 2.54 -3.13 -6.16
C ILE A 34 1.20 -2.85 -6.84
N SER A 35 0.38 -3.87 -6.98
CA SER A 35 -0.98 -3.69 -7.47
C SER A 35 -1.79 -2.88 -6.46
N THR A 36 -2.59 -1.94 -6.95
CA THR A 36 -3.53 -1.17 -6.11
C THR A 36 -4.45 -2.11 -5.33
N ASN A 37 -4.89 -3.22 -5.92
CA ASN A 37 -5.67 -4.26 -5.24
C ASN A 37 -4.97 -4.81 -3.98
N THR A 38 -3.65 -5.03 -4.06
CA THR A 38 -2.83 -5.43 -2.92
C THR A 38 -2.85 -4.34 -1.86
N ILE A 39 -2.83 -3.07 -2.25
CA ILE A 39 -2.88 -1.98 -1.30
C ILE A 39 -4.21 -1.91 -0.55
N HIS A 40 -5.32 -2.02 -1.29
CA HIS A 40 -6.65 -2.05 -0.71
C HIS A 40 -6.84 -3.24 0.25
N THR A 41 -6.34 -4.42 -0.14
CA THR A 41 -6.53 -5.66 0.63
C THR A 41 -5.55 -5.81 1.79
N GLN A 42 -4.28 -5.44 1.62
CA GLN A 42 -3.20 -5.69 2.60
C GLN A 42 -2.98 -4.50 3.53
N PHE A 43 -3.09 -3.27 3.02
CA PHE A 43 -2.92 -2.07 3.85
C PHE A 43 -4.26 -1.49 4.33
N GLY A 44 -5.41 -2.03 3.87
CA GLY A 44 -6.74 -1.55 4.26
C GLY A 44 -7.02 -0.11 3.82
N ILE A 45 -6.30 0.33 2.79
CA ILE A 45 -6.33 1.68 2.26
C ILE A 45 -7.46 1.78 1.24
N SER A 46 -8.53 2.51 1.57
CA SER A 46 -9.64 2.83 0.66
C SER A 46 -9.67 4.32 0.30
N TYR A 47 -8.52 4.91 -0.04
CA TYR A 47 -8.52 6.26 -0.59
C TYR A 47 -8.82 6.16 -2.09
N SER A 48 -10.06 6.44 -2.48
CA SER A 48 -10.38 6.86 -3.83
C SER A 48 -9.90 8.31 -3.95
N CYS A 49 -8.85 8.56 -4.73
CA CYS A 49 -8.81 9.83 -5.44
C CYS A 49 -9.81 9.75 -6.58
#